data_AF-A0A7S0DH99-F1
#
_entry.id   AF-A0A7S0DH99-F1
#
_cell.length_a   1.000
_cell.length_b   1.000
_cell.length_c   1.000
_cell.angle_alpha   90.00
_cell.angle_beta   90.00
_cell.angle_gamma   90.00
#
_symmetry.space_group_name_H-M   'P 1'
#
loop_
_entity.id
_entity.type
_entity.pdbx_description
1 polymer ?
#
loop_
_entity_poly.entity_id
_entity_poly.type
_entity_poly.pdbx_seq_one_letter_code
_entity_poly.pdbx_strand_id
1 'polypeptide(L)'
;KKAKKKAKRREELRKKAAERKRKAAKAARKRKEAQAKAQLGTETKESGKAYRKKLEREIRMRKKLIDVIHRPQGVVVICGPSAVGKGTILKALNEKFNGMFGVAVSHTTRHPRDGEIDGKNYHFVDEKTFIEMRDKDQFVEWAEVHGRYYGTSKSAISKVCDDGGICILEIDVQGAKKIKKSDSLKAKFLFVTLSGGLEELERRLRGRGTESEDKIQK
;
A
#
# COMPACT_ATOMS: atom_id res chain seq x y z
N LYS A 1 -24.31 34.37 -5.03
CA LYS A 1 -24.31 33.74 -6.38
C LYS A 1 -23.12 34.16 -7.27
N LYS A 2 -22.76 35.45 -7.37
CA LYS A 2 -21.61 35.94 -8.20
C LYS A 2 -20.24 35.38 -7.80
N ALA A 3 -19.94 35.22 -6.51
CA ALA A 3 -18.66 34.67 -6.02
C ALA A 3 -18.44 33.19 -6.39
N LYS A 4 -19.46 32.33 -6.26
CA LYS A 4 -19.41 30.92 -6.67
C LYS A 4 -19.16 30.76 -8.18
N LYS A 5 -19.76 31.64 -9.01
CA LYS A 5 -19.52 31.66 -10.47
C LYS A 5 -18.08 32.07 -10.84
N LYS A 6 -17.50 33.02 -10.09
CA LYS A 6 -16.09 33.45 -10.25
C LYS A 6 -15.09 32.37 -9.84
N ALA A 7 -15.38 31.62 -8.77
CA ALA A 7 -14.57 30.49 -8.33
C ALA A 7 -14.56 29.34 -9.35
N LYS A 8 -15.74 28.94 -9.86
CA LYS A 8 -15.87 27.89 -10.89
C LYS A 8 -15.09 28.24 -12.17
N ARG A 9 -15.15 29.51 -12.61
CA ARG A 9 -14.38 30.00 -13.78
C ARG A 9 -12.86 29.97 -13.57
N ARG A 10 -12.38 30.26 -12.33
CA ARG A 10 -10.95 30.16 -11.98
C ARG A 10 -10.46 28.71 -11.97
N GLU A 11 -11.27 27.78 -11.47
CA GLU A 11 -10.94 26.35 -11.46
C GLU A 11 -10.86 25.78 -12.90
N GLU A 12 -11.80 26.18 -13.76
CA GLU A 12 -11.81 25.75 -15.17
C GLU A 12 -10.57 26.26 -15.94
N LEU A 13 -10.16 27.51 -15.70
CA LEU A 13 -8.94 28.07 -16.25
C LEU A 13 -7.68 27.35 -15.76
N ARG A 14 -7.63 26.95 -14.48
CA ARG A 14 -6.52 26.15 -13.92
C ARG A 14 -6.42 24.77 -14.55
N LYS A 15 -7.55 24.07 -14.75
CA LYS A 15 -7.59 22.76 -15.43
C LYS A 15 -7.09 22.86 -16.89
N LYS A 16 -7.55 23.88 -17.64
CA LYS A 16 -7.08 24.15 -19.01
C LYS A 16 -5.58 24.48 -19.08
N ALA A 17 -5.05 25.22 -18.10
CA ALA A 17 -3.61 25.51 -18.03
C ALA A 17 -2.78 24.26 -17.73
N ALA A 18 -3.23 23.39 -16.81
CA ALA A 18 -2.56 22.14 -16.48
C ALA A 18 -2.51 21.18 -17.69
N GLU A 19 -3.59 21.09 -18.46
CA GLU A 19 -3.67 20.26 -19.66
C GLU A 19 -2.70 20.75 -20.76
N ARG A 20 -2.62 22.07 -20.98
CA ARG A 20 -1.65 22.68 -21.90
C ARG A 20 -0.20 22.37 -21.49
N LYS A 21 0.11 22.46 -20.20
CA LYS A 21 1.45 22.15 -19.65
C LYS A 21 1.81 20.67 -19.87
N ARG A 22 0.86 19.75 -19.67
CA ARG A 22 1.03 18.31 -19.94
C ARG A 22 1.25 18.01 -21.41
N LYS A 23 0.50 18.66 -22.31
CA LYS A 23 0.67 18.53 -23.77
C LYS A 23 2.04 19.05 -24.23
N ALA A 24 2.48 20.20 -23.71
CA ALA A 24 3.80 20.76 -24.00
C ALA A 24 4.95 19.86 -23.53
N ALA A 25 4.87 19.29 -22.32
CA ALA A 25 5.87 18.35 -21.82
C ALA A 25 5.98 17.07 -22.66
N LYS A 26 4.84 16.52 -23.13
CA LYS A 26 4.81 15.35 -24.02
C LYS A 26 5.42 15.65 -25.39
N ALA A 27 5.20 16.85 -25.93
CA ALA A 27 5.82 17.30 -27.18
C ALA A 27 7.34 17.52 -27.05
N ALA A 28 7.79 18.11 -25.93
CA ALA A 28 9.21 18.29 -25.65
C ALA A 28 9.96 16.96 -25.52
N ARG A 29 9.35 15.95 -24.88
CA ARG A 29 9.89 14.59 -24.79
C ARG A 29 10.04 13.94 -26.17
N LYS A 30 9.01 14.03 -27.03
CA LYS A 30 9.07 13.52 -28.41
C LYS A 30 10.17 14.20 -29.24
N ARG A 31 10.38 15.51 -29.08
CA ARG A 31 11.47 16.24 -29.76
C ARG A 31 12.85 15.79 -29.29
N LYS A 32 13.07 15.60 -27.98
CA LYS A 32 14.32 15.05 -27.43
C LYS A 32 14.59 13.64 -27.94
N GLU A 33 13.57 12.78 -27.99
CA GLU A 33 13.69 11.41 -28.54
C GLU A 33 14.03 11.42 -30.03
N ALA A 34 13.46 12.34 -30.82
CA ALA A 34 13.78 12.49 -32.24
C ALA A 34 15.21 13.01 -32.47
N GLN A 35 15.66 13.99 -31.68
CA GLN A 35 17.05 14.49 -31.73
C GLN A 35 18.06 13.42 -31.32
N ALA A 36 17.78 12.64 -30.27
CA ALA A 36 18.63 11.53 -29.86
C ALA A 36 18.75 10.47 -30.97
N LYS A 37 17.62 10.14 -31.63
CA LYS A 37 17.63 9.20 -32.78
C LYS A 37 18.40 9.73 -33.99
N ALA A 38 18.36 11.04 -34.25
CA ALA A 38 19.11 11.67 -35.34
C ALA A 38 20.63 11.69 -35.06
N GLN A 39 21.04 11.92 -33.81
CA GLN A 39 22.45 11.86 -33.41
C GLN A 39 23.06 10.45 -33.45
N LEU A 40 22.23 9.41 -33.36
CA LEU A 40 22.64 8.00 -33.45
C LEU A 40 22.89 7.51 -34.89
N GLY A 41 22.76 8.37 -35.90
CA GLY A 41 22.81 8.01 -37.32
C GLY A 41 24.17 8.07 -38.01
N THR A 42 25.25 8.50 -37.36
CA THR A 42 26.52 8.86 -38.06
C THR A 42 27.80 8.24 -37.49
N GLU A 43 27.75 7.04 -36.89
CA GLU A 43 28.96 6.32 -36.48
C GLU A 43 28.99 4.89 -37.04
N THR A 44 30.17 4.50 -37.52
CA THR A 44 30.47 3.32 -38.33
C THR A 44 29.89 2.00 -37.77
N LYS A 45 29.50 1.09 -38.68
CA LYS A 45 28.76 -0.14 -38.36
C LYS A 45 29.44 -1.08 -37.34
N GLU A 46 30.77 -1.03 -37.19
CA GLU A 46 31.53 -1.85 -36.22
C GLU A 46 31.53 -1.28 -34.80
N SER A 47 31.75 0.03 -34.64
CA SER A 47 31.64 0.73 -33.35
C SER A 47 30.20 0.70 -32.83
N GLY A 48 29.21 0.75 -33.73
CA GLY A 48 27.80 0.59 -33.39
C GLY A 48 27.43 -0.78 -32.80
N LYS A 49 28.07 -1.88 -33.24
CA LYS A 49 27.84 -3.23 -32.67
C LYS A 49 28.42 -3.35 -31.26
N ALA A 50 29.65 -2.88 -31.05
CA ALA A 50 30.30 -2.89 -29.74
C ALA A 50 29.55 -1.98 -28.75
N TYR A 51 29.14 -0.78 -29.19
CA TYR A 51 28.35 0.14 -28.40
C TYR A 51 26.97 -0.43 -28.04
N ARG A 52 26.26 -1.06 -29.00
CA ARG A 52 24.99 -1.77 -28.71
C ARG A 52 25.18 -2.87 -27.69
N LYS A 53 26.23 -3.69 -27.80
CA LYS A 53 26.50 -4.79 -26.86
C LYS A 53 26.84 -4.27 -25.45
N LYS A 54 27.56 -3.14 -25.36
CA LYS A 54 27.85 -2.44 -24.10
C LYS A 54 26.57 -1.85 -23.50
N LEU A 55 25.76 -1.16 -24.30
CA LEU A 55 24.49 -0.58 -23.90
C LEU A 55 23.47 -1.65 -23.50
N GLU A 56 23.42 -2.79 -24.18
CA GLU A 56 22.60 -3.94 -23.80
C GLU A 56 23.06 -4.54 -22.47
N ARG A 57 24.36 -4.66 -22.22
CA ARG A 57 24.90 -5.05 -20.91
C ARG A 57 24.53 -4.05 -19.83
N GLU A 58 24.61 -2.76 -20.11
CA GLU A 58 24.30 -1.69 -19.16
C GLU A 58 22.79 -1.59 -18.87
N ILE A 59 21.95 -1.73 -19.90
CA ILE A 59 20.48 -1.86 -19.78
C ILE A 59 20.13 -3.14 -19.05
N ARG A 60 20.81 -4.27 -19.32
CA ARG A 60 20.60 -5.52 -18.60
C ARG A 60 21.02 -5.40 -17.15
N MET A 61 22.14 -4.76 -16.85
CA MET A 61 22.59 -4.50 -15.48
C MET A 61 21.66 -3.55 -14.77
N ARG A 62 21.24 -2.43 -15.39
CA ARG A 62 20.24 -1.52 -14.85
C ARG A 62 18.89 -2.19 -14.67
N LYS A 63 18.45 -3.01 -15.62
CA LYS A 63 17.22 -3.82 -15.48
C LYS A 63 17.37 -4.79 -14.32
N LYS A 64 18.49 -5.51 -14.19
CA LYS A 64 18.74 -6.45 -13.09
C LYS A 64 18.86 -5.73 -11.74
N LEU A 65 19.42 -4.52 -11.71
CA LEU A 65 19.50 -3.67 -10.53
C LEU A 65 18.10 -3.15 -10.17
N ILE A 66 17.32 -2.69 -11.15
CA ILE A 66 15.91 -2.34 -10.99
C ILE A 66 15.10 -3.55 -10.53
N ASP A 67 15.34 -4.76 -11.07
CA ASP A 67 14.69 -6.02 -10.69
C ASP A 67 15.07 -6.47 -9.27
N VAL A 68 16.32 -6.21 -8.85
CA VAL A 68 16.77 -6.43 -7.47
C VAL A 68 16.13 -5.42 -6.52
N ILE A 69 15.96 -4.17 -6.96
CA ILE A 69 15.29 -3.10 -6.21
C ILE A 69 13.75 -3.30 -6.19
N HIS A 70 13.16 -3.89 -7.23
CA HIS A 70 11.71 -4.08 -7.44
C HIS A 70 11.25 -5.53 -7.30
N ARG A 71 12.08 -6.44 -6.77
CA ARG A 71 11.51 -7.68 -6.25
C ARG A 71 10.54 -7.28 -5.13
N PRO A 72 9.27 -7.73 -5.12
CA PRO A 72 8.44 -7.54 -3.95
C PRO A 72 9.24 -8.14 -2.78
N GLN A 73 9.66 -7.29 -1.83
CA GLN A 73 10.65 -7.66 -0.81
C GLN A 73 10.10 -8.65 0.24
N GLY A 74 9.00 -9.34 -0.10
CA GLY A 74 8.23 -10.23 0.76
C GLY A 74 7.05 -9.49 1.40
N VAL A 75 6.02 -10.26 1.76
CA VAL A 75 4.94 -9.78 2.63
C VAL A 75 5.21 -10.27 4.05
N VAL A 76 4.99 -9.40 5.03
CA VAL A 76 5.05 -9.73 6.45
C VAL A 76 3.67 -9.57 7.04
N VAL A 77 3.13 -10.64 7.63
CA VAL A 77 1.90 -10.60 8.39
C VAL A 77 2.25 -10.38 9.86
N ILE A 78 1.81 -9.28 10.43
CA ILE A 78 1.87 -9.02 11.87
C ILE A 78 0.47 -9.23 12.45
N CYS A 79 0.33 -10.21 13.33
CA CYS A 79 -0.94 -10.53 13.98
C CYS A 79 -0.78 -10.66 15.50
N GLY A 80 -1.90 -10.64 16.20
CA GLY A 80 -1.95 -10.69 17.66
C GLY A 80 -3.21 -9.99 18.18
N PRO A 81 -3.56 -10.18 19.47
CA PRO A 81 -4.73 -9.53 20.07
C PRO A 81 -4.74 -8.01 19.88
N SER A 82 -5.92 -7.40 19.97
CA SER A 82 -6.01 -5.92 20.02
C SER A 82 -5.22 -5.40 21.23
N ALA A 83 -4.69 -4.18 21.17
CA ALA A 83 -3.93 -3.54 22.26
C ALA A 83 -2.57 -4.16 22.68
N VAL A 84 -2.07 -5.20 21.99
CA VAL A 84 -0.71 -5.75 22.27
C VAL A 84 0.45 -4.85 21.81
N GLY A 85 0.16 -3.75 21.09
CA GLY A 85 1.19 -2.79 20.65
C GLY A 85 1.71 -2.95 19.22
N LYS A 86 0.97 -3.65 18.35
CA LYS A 86 1.32 -3.81 16.92
C LYS A 86 1.62 -2.48 16.22
N GLY A 87 0.73 -1.48 16.36
CA GLY A 87 0.95 -0.14 15.81
C GLY A 87 2.24 0.54 16.31
N THR A 88 2.62 0.32 17.57
CA THR A 88 3.88 0.85 18.13
C THR A 88 5.09 0.19 17.47
N ILE A 89 5.04 -1.12 17.25
CA ILE A 89 6.08 -1.87 16.53
C ILE A 89 6.20 -1.34 15.09
N LEU A 90 5.08 -1.14 14.39
CA LEU A 90 5.07 -0.61 13.02
C LEU A 90 5.71 0.79 12.94
N LYS A 91 5.37 1.67 13.88
CA LYS A 91 5.95 3.01 13.96
C LYS A 91 7.47 2.94 14.16
N ALA A 92 7.93 2.14 15.12
CA ALA A 92 9.35 1.96 15.40
C ALA A 92 10.12 1.32 14.22
N LEU A 93 9.50 0.36 13.50
CA LEU A 93 10.08 -0.22 12.28
C LEU A 93 10.27 0.84 11.20
N ASN A 94 9.26 1.69 10.97
CA ASN A 94 9.36 2.75 9.96
C ASN A 94 10.40 3.81 10.29
N GLU A 95 10.51 4.19 11.57
CA GLU A 95 11.53 5.13 12.05
C GLU A 95 12.94 4.55 11.92
N LYS A 96 13.14 3.29 12.31
CA LYS A 96 14.47 2.64 12.30
C LYS A 96 14.97 2.31 10.90
N PHE A 97 14.07 1.91 10.00
CA PHE A 97 14.41 1.46 8.65
C PHE A 97 14.01 2.48 7.58
N ASN A 98 13.96 3.77 7.94
CA ASN A 98 13.86 4.89 6.99
C ASN A 98 12.70 4.75 5.97
N GLY A 99 11.56 4.21 6.42
CA GLY A 99 10.37 4.02 5.59
C GLY A 99 10.40 2.84 4.63
N MET A 100 11.29 1.86 4.81
CA MET A 100 11.33 0.64 3.97
C MET A 100 10.06 -0.23 4.03
N PHE A 101 9.22 -0.05 5.06
CA PHE A 101 7.99 -0.82 5.24
C PHE A 101 6.76 0.02 4.87
N GLY A 102 5.84 -0.59 4.13
CA GLY A 102 4.51 -0.01 3.90
C GLY A 102 3.44 -0.88 4.53
N VAL A 103 2.43 -0.27 5.13
CA VAL A 103 1.28 -0.98 5.70
C VAL A 103 0.17 -1.02 4.66
N ALA A 104 -0.31 -2.21 4.31
CA ALA A 104 -1.49 -2.34 3.47
C ALA A 104 -2.72 -1.93 4.30
N VAL A 105 -3.37 -0.84 3.90
CA VAL A 105 -4.57 -0.34 4.60
C VAL A 105 -5.74 -1.27 4.32
N SER A 106 -6.21 -1.99 5.34
CA SER A 106 -7.34 -2.91 5.25
C SER A 106 -8.68 -2.17 5.19
N HIS A 107 -9.73 -2.85 4.77
CA HIS A 107 -11.10 -2.37 4.76
C HIS A 107 -11.83 -2.86 6.02
N THR A 108 -12.77 -2.08 6.53
CA THR A 108 -13.65 -2.51 7.61
C THR A 108 -15.05 -1.91 7.52
N THR A 109 -16.03 -2.65 8.04
CA THR A 109 -17.42 -2.18 8.21
C THR A 109 -17.71 -1.62 9.60
N ARG A 110 -16.71 -1.58 10.48
CA ARG A 110 -16.79 -0.87 11.76
C ARG A 110 -16.73 0.64 11.51
N HIS A 111 -17.45 1.43 12.31
CA HIS A 111 -17.26 2.88 12.32
C HIS A 111 -15.86 3.29 12.82
N PRO A 112 -15.26 4.37 12.29
CA PRO A 112 -14.00 4.89 12.80
C PRO A 112 -14.13 5.27 14.28
N ARG A 113 -13.09 4.95 15.07
CA ARG A 113 -12.92 5.49 16.43
C ARG A 113 -12.40 6.92 16.35
N ASP A 114 -12.49 7.65 17.47
CA ASP A 114 -11.94 9.00 17.58
C ASP A 114 -10.45 9.02 17.20
N GLY A 115 -10.11 9.89 16.25
CA GLY A 115 -8.76 10.05 15.70
C GLY A 115 -8.36 9.06 14.59
N GLU A 116 -9.20 8.07 14.24
CA GLU A 116 -8.97 7.25 13.05
C GLU A 116 -9.34 8.01 11.77
N ILE A 117 -8.50 7.90 10.74
CA ILE A 117 -8.64 8.59 9.46
C ILE A 117 -8.85 7.57 8.34
N ASP A 118 -9.87 7.79 7.52
CA ASP A 118 -10.15 6.97 6.34
C ASP A 118 -8.99 6.99 5.34
N GLY A 119 -8.67 5.81 4.78
CA GLY A 119 -7.55 5.60 3.88
C GLY A 119 -6.16 5.66 4.53
N LYS A 120 -6.08 5.88 5.84
CA LYS A 120 -4.85 5.83 6.62
C LYS A 120 -4.86 4.70 7.64
N ASN A 121 -5.92 4.63 8.46
CA ASN A 121 -6.07 3.58 9.47
C ASN A 121 -6.78 2.36 8.88
N TYR A 122 -7.92 2.60 8.23
CA TYR A 122 -8.68 1.63 7.44
C TYR A 122 -9.34 2.37 6.29
N HIS A 123 -9.78 1.61 5.28
CA HIS A 123 -10.86 2.02 4.40
C HIS A 123 -12.19 1.68 5.08
N PHE A 124 -12.88 2.69 5.59
CA PHE A 124 -14.17 2.52 6.26
C PHE A 124 -15.28 2.47 5.21
N VAL A 125 -15.83 1.28 4.99
CA VAL A 125 -16.85 1.03 3.97
C VAL A 125 -18.12 0.50 4.61
N ASP A 126 -19.27 0.70 3.97
CA ASP A 126 -20.49 0.04 4.41
C ASP A 126 -20.46 -1.47 4.11
N GLU A 127 -21.34 -2.21 4.77
CA GLU A 127 -21.41 -3.67 4.67
C GLU A 127 -21.72 -4.16 3.26
N LYS A 128 -22.62 -3.45 2.56
CA LYS A 128 -22.97 -3.76 1.18
C LYS A 128 -21.74 -3.68 0.26
N THR A 129 -20.97 -2.60 0.36
CA THR A 129 -19.74 -2.39 -0.40
C THR A 129 -18.72 -3.47 -0.08
N PHE A 130 -18.55 -3.82 1.19
CA PHE A 130 -17.63 -4.88 1.60
C PHE A 130 -18.03 -6.23 0.98
N ILE A 131 -19.32 -6.59 1.04
CA ILE A 131 -19.85 -7.82 0.45
C ILE A 131 -19.64 -7.83 -1.07
N GLU A 132 -19.91 -6.72 -1.76
CA GLU A 132 -19.66 -6.63 -3.20
C GLU A 132 -18.18 -6.83 -3.56
N MET A 133 -17.26 -6.28 -2.76
CA MET A 133 -15.82 -6.48 -2.97
C MET A 133 -15.40 -7.93 -2.72
N ARG A 134 -15.97 -8.57 -1.69
CA ARG A 134 -15.78 -9.98 -1.37
C ARG A 134 -16.24 -10.87 -2.52
N ASP A 135 -17.44 -10.65 -3.02
CA ASP A 135 -18.06 -11.47 -4.06
C ASP A 135 -17.35 -11.29 -5.42
N LYS A 136 -16.64 -10.18 -5.60
CA LYS A 136 -15.74 -9.93 -6.74
C LYS A 136 -14.30 -10.43 -6.53
N ASP A 137 -14.04 -11.22 -5.49
CA ASP A 137 -12.72 -11.78 -5.16
C ASP A 137 -11.61 -10.71 -5.06
N GLN A 138 -11.93 -9.56 -4.47
CA GLN A 138 -10.97 -8.45 -4.35
C GLN A 138 -10.08 -8.55 -3.10
N PHE A 139 -10.43 -9.41 -2.16
CA PHE A 139 -9.68 -9.60 -0.90
C PHE A 139 -8.69 -10.76 -1.00
N VAL A 140 -7.52 -10.60 -0.40
CA VAL A 140 -6.59 -11.72 -0.12
C VAL A 140 -7.06 -12.47 1.10
N GLU A 141 -7.54 -11.74 2.10
CA GLU A 141 -8.19 -12.29 3.27
C GLU A 141 -9.32 -11.38 3.71
N TRP A 142 -10.31 -11.97 4.37
CA TRP A 142 -11.30 -11.25 5.13
C TRP A 142 -11.79 -12.11 6.29
N ALA A 143 -12.24 -11.48 7.37
CA ALA A 143 -12.81 -12.13 8.54
C ALA A 143 -13.95 -11.29 9.14
N GLU A 144 -14.85 -11.97 9.83
CA GLU A 144 -15.84 -11.31 10.67
C GLU A 144 -15.36 -11.37 12.13
N VAL A 145 -15.26 -10.20 12.75
CA VAL A 145 -14.77 -10.05 14.12
C VAL A 145 -15.77 -9.20 14.89
N HIS A 146 -16.42 -9.81 15.88
CA HIS A 146 -17.49 -9.21 16.69
C HIS A 146 -18.59 -8.52 15.85
N GLY A 147 -19.08 -9.20 14.80
CA GLY A 147 -20.16 -8.70 13.94
C GLY A 147 -19.74 -7.59 12.96
N ARG A 148 -18.43 -7.40 12.76
CA ARG A 148 -17.88 -6.43 11.79
C ARG A 148 -16.92 -7.13 10.86
N TYR A 149 -16.96 -6.76 9.58
CA TYR A 149 -16.06 -7.31 8.59
C TYR A 149 -14.75 -6.53 8.55
N TYR A 150 -13.67 -7.27 8.33
CA TYR A 150 -12.33 -6.76 8.10
C TYR A 150 -11.76 -7.52 6.90
N GLY A 151 -11.01 -6.84 6.04
CA GLY A 151 -10.37 -7.52 4.91
C GLY A 151 -9.30 -6.72 4.22
N THR A 152 -8.26 -7.40 3.78
CA THR A 152 -7.13 -6.81 3.09
C THR A 152 -7.26 -7.05 1.58
N SER A 153 -7.40 -5.96 0.82
CA SER A 153 -7.58 -6.06 -0.64
C SER A 153 -6.27 -6.39 -1.35
N LYS A 154 -6.37 -7.12 -2.47
CA LYS A 154 -5.25 -7.40 -3.38
C LYS A 154 -4.58 -6.10 -3.84
N SER A 155 -5.37 -5.07 -4.14
CA SER A 155 -4.88 -3.75 -4.56
C SER A 155 -4.12 -3.00 -3.46
N ALA A 156 -4.53 -3.11 -2.20
CA ALA A 156 -3.80 -2.51 -1.08
C ALA A 156 -2.39 -3.09 -0.94
N ILE A 157 -2.24 -4.40 -1.16
CA ILE A 157 -0.94 -5.08 -1.16
C ILE A 157 -0.10 -4.64 -2.36
N SER A 158 -0.68 -4.70 -3.56
CA SER A 158 0.00 -4.30 -4.80
C SER A 158 0.54 -2.88 -4.71
N LYS A 159 -0.24 -1.94 -4.19
CA LYS A 159 0.19 -0.55 -4.02
C LYS A 159 1.48 -0.42 -3.22
N VAL A 160 1.59 -1.12 -2.09
CA VAL A 160 2.80 -1.07 -1.25
C VAL A 160 3.99 -1.75 -1.95
N CYS A 161 3.75 -2.87 -2.62
CA CYS A 161 4.78 -3.57 -3.38
C CYS A 161 5.30 -2.73 -4.55
N ASP A 162 4.41 -2.04 -5.27
CA ASP A 162 4.74 -1.18 -6.41
C ASP A 162 5.53 0.07 -6.00
N ASP A 163 5.30 0.56 -4.78
CA ASP A 163 6.08 1.64 -4.16
C ASP A 163 7.49 1.18 -3.72
N GLY A 164 7.85 -0.10 -3.93
CA GLY A 164 9.17 -0.66 -3.67
C GLY A 164 9.43 -1.05 -2.21
N GLY A 165 8.40 -1.02 -1.35
CA GLY A 165 8.48 -1.32 0.06
C GLY A 165 8.26 -2.80 0.42
N ILE A 166 8.65 -3.19 1.63
CA ILE A 166 8.23 -4.45 2.25
C ILE A 166 6.78 -4.27 2.74
N CYS A 167 5.86 -5.05 2.20
CA CYS A 167 4.45 -4.95 2.55
C CYS A 167 4.17 -5.61 3.91
N ILE A 168 3.57 -4.85 4.82
CA ILE A 168 3.09 -5.34 6.11
C ILE A 168 1.57 -5.42 6.12
N LEU A 169 1.06 -6.58 6.51
CA LEU A 169 -0.34 -6.82 6.83
C LEU A 169 -0.52 -6.82 8.35
N GLU A 170 -1.12 -5.76 8.90
CA GLU A 170 -1.57 -5.74 10.30
C GLU A 170 -2.99 -6.29 10.39
N ILE A 171 -3.12 -7.59 10.66
CA ILE A 171 -4.42 -8.28 10.65
C ILE A 171 -4.63 -9.08 11.94
N ASP A 172 -5.87 -9.52 12.15
CA ASP A 172 -6.20 -10.36 13.29
C ASP A 172 -5.71 -11.82 13.11
N VAL A 173 -5.82 -12.61 14.17
CA VAL A 173 -5.34 -14.01 14.18
C VAL A 173 -6.15 -14.88 13.21
N GLN A 174 -7.44 -14.62 13.04
CA GLN A 174 -8.31 -15.32 12.10
C GLN A 174 -7.90 -15.02 10.65
N GLY A 175 -7.72 -13.75 10.29
CA GLY A 175 -7.20 -13.35 8.98
C GLY A 175 -5.85 -13.99 8.67
N ALA A 176 -4.90 -13.96 9.63
CA ALA A 176 -3.59 -14.59 9.47
C ALA A 176 -3.67 -16.11 9.24
N LYS A 177 -4.55 -16.81 9.98
CA LYS A 177 -4.82 -18.23 9.77
C LYS A 177 -5.38 -18.50 8.38
N LYS A 178 -6.26 -17.65 7.85
CA LYS A 178 -6.81 -17.79 6.50
C LYS A 178 -5.72 -17.67 5.44
N ILE A 179 -4.90 -16.63 5.49
CA ILE A 179 -3.76 -16.46 4.56
C ILE A 179 -2.86 -17.71 4.59
N LYS A 180 -2.50 -18.17 5.79
CA LYS A 180 -1.62 -19.34 5.96
C LYS A 180 -2.22 -20.63 5.41
N LYS A 181 -3.55 -20.81 5.50
CA LYS A 181 -4.25 -22.00 4.97
C LYS A 181 -4.44 -21.95 3.46
N SER A 182 -4.74 -20.78 2.91
CA SER A 182 -5.00 -20.65 1.47
C SER A 182 -3.74 -20.76 0.62
N ASP A 183 -2.56 -20.56 1.21
CA ASP A 183 -1.26 -20.45 0.51
C ASP A 183 -1.27 -19.46 -0.68
N SER A 184 -2.26 -18.56 -0.69
CA SER A 184 -2.49 -17.56 -1.74
C SER A 184 -1.45 -16.44 -1.71
N LEU A 185 -0.71 -16.33 -0.61
CA LEU A 185 0.30 -15.30 -0.40
C LEU A 185 1.51 -15.88 0.35
N LYS A 186 2.67 -15.81 -0.29
CA LYS A 186 3.95 -16.17 0.33
C LYS A 186 4.38 -15.08 1.32
N ALA A 187 4.00 -15.26 2.58
CA ALA A 187 4.25 -14.29 3.64
C ALA A 187 5.06 -14.88 4.81
N LYS A 188 5.81 -14.02 5.50
CA LYS A 188 6.40 -14.31 6.82
C LYS A 188 5.40 -13.89 7.90
N PHE A 189 5.22 -14.71 8.94
CA PHE A 189 4.25 -14.44 10.00
C PHE A 189 4.95 -14.07 11.31
N LEU A 190 4.52 -12.98 11.93
CA LEU A 190 4.96 -12.50 13.23
C LEU A 190 3.73 -12.39 14.15
N PHE A 191 3.70 -13.18 15.21
CA PHE A 191 2.68 -13.07 16.25
C PHE A 191 3.21 -12.25 17.42
N VAL A 192 2.50 -11.17 17.76
CA VAL A 192 2.85 -10.26 18.85
C VAL A 192 2.01 -10.58 20.08
N THR A 193 2.68 -10.72 21.22
CA THR A 193 2.06 -10.99 22.53
C THR A 193 2.64 -10.09 23.61
N LEU A 194 2.00 -10.08 24.78
CA LEU A 194 2.42 -9.33 25.97
C LEU A 194 3.11 -10.26 26.97
N SER A 195 4.16 -9.76 27.63
CA SER A 195 4.86 -10.51 28.69
C SER A 195 3.99 -10.71 29.94
N GLY A 196 3.05 -9.80 30.22
CA GLY A 196 2.10 -9.91 31.33
C GLY A 196 0.86 -10.77 31.05
N GLY A 197 0.81 -11.48 29.92
CA GLY A 197 -0.29 -12.40 29.60
C GLY A 197 -1.66 -11.71 29.42
N LEU A 198 -2.71 -12.40 29.85
CA LEU A 198 -4.11 -11.98 29.66
C LEU A 198 -4.51 -10.80 30.55
N GLU A 199 -4.02 -10.73 31.79
CA GLU A 199 -4.36 -9.64 32.72
C GLU A 199 -3.89 -8.29 32.19
N GLU A 200 -2.66 -8.21 31.68
CA GLU A 200 -2.13 -7.00 31.07
C GLU A 200 -2.86 -6.64 29.77
N LEU A 201 -3.28 -7.65 28.99
CA LEU A 201 -4.10 -7.44 27.81
C LEU A 201 -5.45 -6.80 28.18
N GLU A 202 -6.15 -7.37 29.16
CA GLU A 202 -7.43 -6.88 29.65
C GLU A 202 -7.31 -5.44 30.17
N ARG A 203 -6.30 -5.19 31.02
CA ARG A 203 -6.00 -3.85 31.55
C ARG A 203 -5.84 -2.82 30.43
N ARG A 204 -5.15 -3.17 29.35
CA ARG A 204 -4.95 -2.29 28.18
C ARG A 204 -6.23 -2.10 27.36
N LEU A 205 -7.04 -3.14 27.18
CA LEU A 205 -8.32 -3.05 26.49
C LEU A 205 -9.27 -2.11 27.24
N ARG A 206 -9.40 -2.30 28.56
CA ARG A 206 -10.17 -1.42 29.47
C ARG A 206 -9.66 0.01 29.43
N GLY A 207 -8.34 0.21 29.55
CA GLY A 207 -7.72 1.53 29.54
C GLY A 207 -7.92 2.32 28.23
N ARG A 208 -8.22 1.64 27.12
CA ARG A 208 -8.52 2.30 25.84
C ARG A 208 -9.94 2.86 25.78
N GLY A 209 -10.86 2.37 26.60
CA GLY A 209 -12.25 2.86 26.68
C GLY A 209 -13.05 2.77 25.37
N THR A 210 -12.66 1.91 24.43
CA THR A 210 -13.27 1.81 23.09
C THR A 210 -14.06 0.51 22.87
N GLU A 211 -13.99 -0.42 23.81
CA GLU A 211 -14.74 -1.68 23.79
C GLU A 211 -15.67 -1.74 25.00
N SER A 212 -16.83 -2.38 24.84
CA SER A 212 -17.75 -2.65 25.95
C SER A 212 -17.26 -3.81 26.80
N GLU A 213 -17.68 -3.88 28.07
CA GLU A 213 -17.34 -4.99 28.98
C GLU A 213 -17.60 -6.37 28.37
N ASP A 214 -18.77 -6.56 27.75
CA ASP A 214 -19.15 -7.81 27.07
C ASP A 214 -18.20 -8.22 25.94
N LYS A 215 -17.50 -7.26 25.32
CA LYS A 215 -16.51 -7.54 24.27
C LYS A 215 -15.13 -7.83 24.84
N ILE A 216 -14.81 -7.28 26.01
CA ILE A 216 -13.52 -7.51 26.67
C ILE A 216 -13.49 -8.93 27.27
N GLN A 217 -14.64 -9.43 27.75
CA GLN A 217 -14.76 -10.78 28.32
C GLN A 217 -14.87 -11.91 27.28
N LYS A 218 -15.02 -11.59 25.98
CA LYS A 218 -15.11 -12.56 24.87
C LYS A 218 -13.77 -12.77 24.18
#